data_AF-A0A2V9LYM7-F1
#
_entry.id   AF-A0A2V9LYM7-F1
#
_cell.length_a   1.000
_cell.length_b   1.000
_cell.length_c   1.000
_cell.angle_alpha   90.00
_cell.angle_beta   90.00
_cell.angle_gamma   90.00
#
_symmetry.space_group_name_H-M   'P 1'
#
loop_
_entity.id
_entity.type
_entity.pdbx_description
1 polymer ?
#
loop_
_entity_poly.entity_id
_entity_poly.type
_entity_poly.pdbx_seq_one_letter_code
_entity_poly.pdbx_strand_id
1 'polypeptide(L)'
;MWLTEYGDLNDLDRSSENEWKGFSLAATQRALRALNQGASAALFWDTYDNYHEHYPRLTFYGLVQNSDHIYAPKKRYYAAKQLYHFARPGSQRIAASTEAPNLLVSAFRNAANGIAVVGTKQGGPNRVQIALSHAEPMPVAWELYETTR
;
A
#
# COMPACT_ATOMS: atom_id res chain seq x y z
N MET A 1 10.63 3.56 14.73
CA MET A 1 11.20 2.41 13.99
C MET A 1 10.69 2.45 12.55
N TRP A 2 11.49 2.09 11.55
CA TRP A 2 11.10 2.10 10.13
C TRP A 2 11.18 0.68 9.56
N LEU A 3 10.23 0.31 8.68
CA LEU A 3 10.37 -0.84 7.79
C LEU A 3 11.17 -0.40 6.56
N THR A 4 12.49 -0.60 6.61
CA THR A 4 13.42 -0.03 5.61
C THR A 4 13.38 -0.73 4.27
N GLU A 5 12.73 -1.88 4.17
CA GLU A 5 12.54 -2.60 2.91
C GLU A 5 11.29 -3.48 2.98
N TYR A 6 10.45 -3.44 1.94
CA TYR A 6 9.38 -4.41 1.72
C TYR A 6 9.04 -4.54 0.24
N GLY A 7 8.53 -5.69 -0.17
CA GLY A 7 8.14 -5.93 -1.55
C GLY A 7 7.69 -7.38 -1.71
N ASP A 8 7.87 -7.92 -2.91
CA ASP A 8 7.85 -9.34 -3.17
C ASP A 8 9.05 -9.70 -4.06
N LEU A 9 9.53 -10.94 -4.00
CA LEU A 9 10.74 -11.38 -4.69
C LEU A 9 10.48 -12.50 -5.72
N ASN A 10 9.21 -12.89 -5.91
CA ASN A 10 8.84 -13.90 -6.89
C ASN A 10 8.75 -13.32 -8.32
N ASP A 11 9.80 -12.63 -8.81
CA ASP A 11 9.77 -11.97 -10.14
C ASP A 11 9.91 -12.93 -11.32
N LEU A 12 10.24 -14.20 -11.08
CA LEU A 12 10.26 -15.23 -12.12
C LEU A 12 8.83 -15.62 -12.55
N ASP A 13 7.86 -15.53 -11.63
CA ASP A 13 6.45 -15.67 -11.97
C ASP A 13 5.89 -14.35 -12.52
N ARG A 14 5.76 -14.27 -13.85
CA ARG A 14 5.23 -13.10 -14.57
C ARG A 14 3.73 -13.12 -14.76
N SER A 15 3.01 -14.03 -14.10
CA SER A 15 1.56 -14.11 -14.23
C SER A 15 0.89 -12.83 -13.72
N SER A 16 -0.25 -12.49 -14.32
CA SER A 16 -1.11 -11.41 -13.81
C SER A 16 -1.62 -11.69 -12.39
N GLU A 17 -1.68 -12.97 -12.02
CA GLU A 17 -2.05 -13.41 -10.69
C GLU A 17 -0.98 -13.01 -9.66
N ASN A 18 0.29 -13.24 -9.95
CA ASN A 18 1.39 -12.86 -9.08
C ASN A 18 1.60 -11.33 -9.02
N GLU A 19 1.44 -10.63 -10.14
CA GLU A 19 1.43 -9.15 -10.16
C GLU A 19 0.40 -8.59 -9.18
N TRP A 20 -0.79 -9.17 -9.15
CA TRP A 20 -1.86 -8.72 -8.28
C TRP A 20 -1.72 -9.22 -6.84
N LYS A 21 -1.65 -10.54 -6.62
CA LYS A 21 -1.67 -11.13 -5.28
C LYS A 21 -0.38 -10.91 -4.52
N GLY A 22 0.77 -11.15 -5.15
CA GLY A 22 2.08 -11.03 -4.51
C GLY A 22 2.55 -9.58 -4.48
N PHE A 23 2.84 -9.04 -5.66
CA PHE A 23 3.51 -7.75 -5.80
C PHE A 23 2.64 -6.53 -5.45
N SER A 24 1.32 -6.61 -5.60
CA SER A 24 0.43 -5.50 -5.25
C SER A 24 -0.16 -5.68 -3.85
N LEU A 25 -0.95 -6.73 -3.65
CA LEU A 25 -1.79 -6.92 -2.48
C LEU A 25 -1.00 -7.36 -1.25
N ALA A 26 -0.25 -8.47 -1.32
CA ALA A 26 0.55 -8.95 -0.20
C ALA A 26 1.65 -7.95 0.19
N ALA A 27 2.32 -7.34 -0.79
CA ALA A 27 3.31 -6.29 -0.52
C ALA A 27 2.70 -5.08 0.21
N THR A 28 1.55 -4.56 -0.23
CA THR A 28 0.86 -3.46 0.47
C THR A 28 0.42 -3.85 1.88
N GLN A 29 -0.03 -5.10 2.06
CA GLN A 29 -0.37 -5.62 3.39
C GLN A 29 0.83 -5.68 4.34
N ARG A 30 2.04 -5.99 3.85
CA ARG A 30 3.27 -5.96 4.67
C ARG A 30 3.50 -4.56 5.24
N ALA A 31 3.40 -3.52 4.41
CA ALA A 31 3.53 -2.13 4.85
C ALA A 31 2.44 -1.72 5.87
N LEU A 32 1.17 -2.00 5.58
CA LEU A 32 0.06 -1.67 6.50
C LEU A 32 0.20 -2.39 7.86
N ARG A 33 0.61 -3.67 7.86
CA ARG A 33 0.85 -4.41 9.11
C ARG A 33 1.98 -3.78 9.93
N ALA A 34 3.10 -3.43 9.30
CA ALA A 34 4.20 -2.80 9.99
C ALA A 34 3.80 -1.45 10.60
N LEU A 35 3.06 -0.62 9.85
CA LEU A 35 2.54 0.66 10.37
C LEU A 35 1.58 0.45 11.55
N ASN A 36 0.70 -0.56 11.46
CA ASN A 36 -0.20 -0.92 12.55
C ASN A 36 0.54 -1.46 13.80
N GLN A 37 1.74 -2.03 13.61
CA GLN A 37 2.62 -2.51 14.68
C GLN A 37 3.58 -1.44 15.22
N GLY A 38 3.46 -0.19 14.78
CA GLY A 38 4.22 0.95 15.32
C GLY A 38 5.41 1.40 14.47
N ALA A 39 5.59 0.86 13.27
CA ALA A 39 6.50 1.47 12.31
C ALA A 39 6.01 2.86 11.91
N SER A 40 6.94 3.81 11.75
CA SER A 40 6.64 5.19 11.37
C SER A 40 6.82 5.45 9.88
N ALA A 41 7.42 4.49 9.16
CA ALA A 41 7.63 4.52 7.72
C ALA A 41 7.78 3.10 7.17
N ALA A 42 7.51 2.93 5.88
CA ALA A 42 7.76 1.72 5.11
C ALA A 42 8.35 2.11 3.74
N LEU A 43 9.44 1.46 3.33
CA LEU A 43 10.15 1.75 2.08
C LEU A 43 10.04 0.56 1.12
N PHE A 44 9.51 0.80 -0.08
CA PHE A 44 9.27 -0.26 -1.07
C PHE A 44 10.57 -0.62 -1.81
N TRP A 45 10.78 -1.92 -1.98
CA TRP A 45 11.83 -2.52 -2.81
C TRP A 45 11.20 -3.24 -4.01
N ASP A 46 11.48 -2.86 -5.25
CA ASP A 46 12.35 -1.77 -5.73
C ASP A 46 11.56 -0.61 -6.33
N THR A 47 12.20 0.52 -6.56
CA THR A 47 11.56 1.61 -7.33
C THR A 47 11.46 1.23 -8.81
N TYR A 48 12.54 0.68 -9.39
CA TYR A 48 12.63 0.35 -10.81
C TYR A 48 13.02 -1.10 -11.01
N ASP A 49 12.64 -1.67 -12.15
CA ASP A 49 13.30 -2.87 -12.67
C ASP A 49 14.76 -2.55 -13.00
N ASN A 50 15.66 -3.39 -12.50
CA ASN A 50 17.10 -3.13 -12.49
C ASN A 50 17.91 -4.41 -12.66
N TYR A 51 19.14 -4.26 -13.13
CA TYR A 51 20.11 -5.35 -13.21
C TYR A 51 20.84 -5.47 -11.87
N HIS A 52 20.93 -6.68 -11.32
CA HIS A 52 21.67 -6.93 -10.08
C HIS A 52 23.00 -7.60 -10.39
N GLU A 53 24.11 -6.90 -10.21
CA GLU A 53 25.46 -7.45 -10.44
C GLU A 53 25.76 -8.69 -9.59
N HIS A 54 25.29 -8.71 -8.34
CA HIS A 54 25.47 -9.84 -7.42
C HIS A 54 24.59 -11.05 -7.76
N TYR A 55 23.61 -10.88 -8.65
CA TYR A 55 22.76 -11.93 -9.17
C TYR A 55 22.44 -11.64 -10.64
N PRO A 56 23.37 -11.97 -11.57
CA PRO A 56 23.58 -11.30 -12.87
C PRO A 56 22.41 -11.50 -13.84
N ARG A 57 21.30 -10.82 -13.56
CA ARG A 57 20.03 -10.91 -14.26
C ARG A 57 19.29 -9.57 -14.08
N LEU A 58 18.51 -9.21 -15.09
CA LEU A 58 17.48 -8.19 -14.96
C LEU A 58 16.35 -8.70 -14.06
N THR A 59 16.10 -8.04 -12.95
CA THR A 59 15.02 -8.36 -12.02
C THR A 59 13.84 -7.43 -12.23
N PHE A 60 12.66 -7.89 -11.81
CA PHE A 60 11.42 -7.20 -12.10
C PHE A 60 10.57 -6.96 -10.84
N TYR A 61 11.26 -6.70 -9.73
CA TYR A 61 10.67 -6.36 -8.43
C TYR A 61 10.04 -4.96 -8.43
N GLY A 62 10.53 -4.07 -9.28
CA GLY A 62 10.28 -2.64 -9.24
C GLY A 62 8.81 -2.23 -9.33
N LEU A 63 8.46 -1.12 -8.69
CA LEU A 63 7.19 -0.41 -8.87
C LEU A 63 7.03 0.11 -10.30
N VAL A 64 8.14 0.50 -10.93
CA VAL A 64 8.19 1.10 -12.27
C VAL A 64 8.98 0.18 -13.18
N GLN A 65 8.37 -0.21 -14.30
CA GLN A 65 9.09 -0.90 -15.37
C GLN A 65 10.13 0.05 -15.98
N ASN A 66 11.29 -0.49 -16.29
CA ASN A 66 12.34 0.17 -17.06
C ASN A 66 12.67 -0.70 -18.27
N SER A 67 12.31 -0.25 -19.48
CA SER A 67 12.64 -0.91 -20.74
C SER A 67 13.30 0.12 -21.65
N ASP A 68 14.60 -0.03 -21.91
CA ASP A 68 15.36 0.91 -22.76
C ASP A 68 15.16 2.39 -22.37
N HIS A 69 15.21 2.69 -21.06
CA HIS A 69 14.97 4.03 -20.50
C HIS A 69 13.54 4.57 -20.68
N ILE A 70 12.61 3.72 -21.10
CA ILE A 70 11.18 4.01 -21.06
C ILE A 70 10.63 3.51 -19.72
N TYR A 71 10.09 4.45 -18.94
CA TYR A 71 9.59 4.19 -17.60
C TYR A 71 8.06 4.16 -17.57
N ALA A 72 7.49 3.08 -17.05
CA ALA A 72 6.04 2.94 -16.91
C ALA A 72 5.66 2.36 -15.54
N PRO A 73 4.71 2.97 -14.81
CA PRO A 73 4.25 2.42 -13.53
C PRO A 73 3.54 1.08 -13.73
N LYS A 74 3.88 0.08 -12.91
CA LYS A 74 3.18 -1.22 -12.87
C LYS A 74 1.94 -1.17 -11.99
N LYS A 75 1.10 -2.21 -11.98
CA LYS A 75 -0.11 -2.24 -11.14
C LYS A 75 0.23 -2.06 -9.66
N ARG A 76 1.31 -2.71 -9.20
CA ARG A 76 1.84 -2.56 -7.84
C ARG A 76 2.20 -1.12 -7.44
N TYR A 77 2.60 -0.26 -8.39
CA TYR A 77 2.81 1.18 -8.12
C TYR A 77 1.52 1.83 -7.64
N TYR A 78 0.39 1.57 -8.31
CA TYR A 78 -0.90 2.15 -7.91
C TYR A 78 -1.40 1.58 -6.58
N ALA A 79 -1.15 0.29 -6.30
CA ALA A 79 -1.46 -0.30 -5.00
C ALA A 79 -0.66 0.37 -3.86
N ALA A 80 0.67 0.50 -4.01
CA ALA A 80 1.51 1.20 -3.04
C ALA A 80 1.15 2.70 -2.92
N LYS A 81 0.76 3.33 -4.04
CA LYS A 81 0.35 4.74 -4.09
C LYS A 81 -0.85 5.03 -3.17
N GLN A 82 -1.77 4.09 -2.95
CA GLN A 82 -2.87 4.29 -2.00
C GLN A 82 -2.37 4.61 -0.59
N LEU A 83 -1.28 3.99 -0.15
CA LEU A 83 -0.66 4.34 1.11
C LEU A 83 0.13 5.65 1.01
N TYR A 84 1.07 5.74 0.06
CA TYR A 84 2.01 6.86 -0.01
C TYR A 84 1.37 8.21 -0.36
N HIS A 85 0.26 8.20 -1.09
CA HIS A 85 -0.43 9.43 -1.47
C HIS A 85 -1.28 9.99 -0.32
N PHE A 86 -1.90 9.13 0.50
CA PHE A 86 -2.84 9.56 1.53
C PHE A 86 -2.22 9.61 2.94
N ALA A 87 -1.20 8.82 3.22
CA ALA A 87 -0.39 8.91 4.44
C ALA A 87 0.85 9.79 4.21
N ARG A 88 0.65 11.11 4.15
CA ARG A 88 1.72 12.09 3.94
C ARG A 88 2.70 12.14 5.13
N PRO A 89 3.96 12.54 4.91
CA PRO A 89 4.88 12.85 6.01
C PRO A 89 4.27 13.83 7.00
N GLY A 90 4.44 13.56 8.29
CA GLY A 90 3.83 14.34 9.38
C GLY A 90 2.41 13.91 9.76
N SER A 91 1.76 13.04 8.99
CA SER A 91 0.50 12.44 9.42
C SER A 91 0.70 11.53 10.64
N GLN A 92 -0.22 11.61 11.59
CA GLN A 92 -0.26 10.74 12.75
C GLN A 92 -1.13 9.52 12.47
N ARG A 93 -0.61 8.31 12.67
CA ARG A 93 -1.44 7.10 12.66
C ARG A 93 -2.41 7.15 13.84
N ILE A 94 -3.70 6.95 13.58
CA ILE A 94 -4.74 6.85 14.61
C ILE A 94 -5.24 5.40 14.72
N ALA A 95 -5.90 5.08 15.84
CA ALA A 95 -6.45 3.75 16.04
C ALA A 95 -7.54 3.44 15.00
N ALA A 96 -7.50 2.23 14.45
CA ALA A 96 -8.51 1.69 13.56
C ALA A 96 -8.64 0.19 13.83
N SER A 97 -9.87 -0.31 13.83
CA SER A 97 -10.19 -1.72 14.01
C SER A 97 -11.24 -2.15 12.98
N THR A 98 -11.29 -3.45 12.70
CA THR A 98 -12.26 -4.06 11.79
C THR A 98 -12.56 -5.47 12.28
N GLU A 99 -13.83 -5.86 12.20
CA GLU A 99 -14.28 -7.22 12.45
C GLU A 99 -14.30 -8.06 11.17
N ALA A 100 -14.16 -7.43 10.00
CA ALA A 100 -14.14 -8.11 8.71
C ALA A 100 -12.78 -8.80 8.50
N PRO A 101 -12.71 -10.15 8.41
CA PRO A 101 -11.44 -10.89 8.36
C PRO A 101 -10.63 -10.64 7.08
N ASN A 102 -11.30 -10.20 6.01
CA ASN A 102 -10.69 -9.95 4.71
C ASN A 102 -10.33 -8.48 4.48
N LEU A 103 -10.42 -7.65 5.51
CA LEU A 103 -10.12 -6.22 5.46
C LEU A 103 -8.93 -5.94 6.38
N LEU A 104 -7.86 -5.37 5.82
CA LEU A 104 -6.76 -4.80 6.58
C LEU A 104 -6.78 -3.29 6.38
N VAL A 105 -6.79 -2.52 7.46
CA VAL A 105 -6.88 -1.06 7.42
C VAL A 105 -5.85 -0.41 8.32
N SER A 106 -5.42 0.79 7.94
CA SER A 106 -4.70 1.77 8.74
C SER A 106 -5.40 3.11 8.56
N ALA A 107 -5.49 3.90 9.63
CA ALA A 107 -6.06 5.24 9.58
C ALA A 107 -5.01 6.28 10.00
N PHE A 108 -5.08 7.44 9.36
CA PHE A 108 -4.14 8.54 9.55
C PHE A 108 -4.90 9.85 9.69
N ARG A 109 -4.40 10.73 10.56
CA ARG A 109 -4.82 12.12 10.67
C ARG A 109 -3.70 13.02 10.19
N ASN A 110 -3.99 13.95 9.28
CA ASN A 110 -3.04 14.96 8.83
C ASN A 110 -3.06 16.21 9.72
N ALA A 111 -2.11 17.14 9.51
CA ALA A 111 -2.02 18.37 10.30
C ALA A 111 -3.22 19.32 10.15
N ALA A 112 -4.02 19.19 9.09
CA ALA A 112 -5.25 19.94 8.84
C ALA A 112 -6.50 19.22 9.38
N ASN A 113 -6.34 18.21 10.24
CA ASN A 113 -7.40 17.35 10.78
C ASN A 113 -8.16 16.50 9.74
N GLY A 114 -7.65 16.39 8.52
CA GLY A 114 -8.17 15.44 7.53
C GLY A 114 -7.85 13.99 7.93
N ILE A 115 -8.82 13.10 7.71
CA ILE A 115 -8.69 11.66 8.00
C ILE A 115 -8.53 10.89 6.69
N ALA A 116 -7.53 10.02 6.63
CA ALA A 116 -7.36 9.04 5.57
C ALA A 116 -7.47 7.63 6.15
N VAL A 117 -8.32 6.80 5.55
CA VAL A 117 -8.39 5.36 5.84
C VAL A 117 -7.86 4.64 4.60
N VAL A 118 -6.74 3.92 4.77
CA VAL A 118 -6.10 3.16 3.70
C VAL A 118 -6.16 1.70 4.07
N GLY A 119 -6.49 0.84 3.11
CA GLY A 119 -6.59 -0.59 3.39
C GLY A 119 -6.57 -1.45 2.15
N THR A 120 -6.57 -2.75 2.39
CA THR A 120 -6.73 -3.78 1.36
C THR A 120 -7.91 -4.67 1.70
N LYS A 121 -8.70 -5.05 0.70
CA LYS A 121 -9.83 -5.95 0.85
C LYS A 121 -9.69 -7.14 -0.10
N GLN A 122 -9.91 -8.36 0.40
CA GLN A 122 -9.86 -9.60 -0.39
C GLN A 122 -11.21 -10.34 -0.37
N GLY A 123 -12.05 -10.09 -1.37
CA GLY A 123 -13.40 -10.68 -1.40
C GLY A 123 -14.32 -10.11 -0.31
N GLY A 124 -15.42 -10.81 -0.01
CA GLY A 124 -16.44 -10.35 0.94
C GLY A 124 -17.36 -9.24 0.39
N PRO A 125 -18.30 -8.72 1.20
CA PRO A 125 -19.33 -7.77 0.76
C PRO A 125 -18.76 -6.50 0.12
N ASN A 126 -19.47 -5.90 -0.85
CA ASN A 126 -19.03 -4.66 -1.51
C ASN A 126 -19.31 -3.39 -0.70
N ARG A 127 -19.96 -3.52 0.45
CA ARG A 127 -20.27 -2.40 1.34
C ARG A 127 -19.31 -2.40 2.53
N VAL A 128 -18.56 -1.32 2.68
CA VAL A 128 -17.76 -1.03 3.87
C VAL A 128 -18.42 0.12 4.61
N GLN A 129 -18.67 -0.07 5.91
CA GLN A 129 -19.13 0.99 6.78
C GLN A 129 -17.96 1.47 7.64
N ILE A 130 -17.73 2.78 7.63
CA ILE A 130 -16.74 3.42 8.48
C ILE A 130 -17.50 4.14 9.59
N ALA A 131 -17.18 3.84 10.84
CA ALA A 131 -17.69 4.53 12.01
C ALA A 131 -16.52 5.22 12.72
N LEU A 132 -16.70 6.50 13.08
CA LEU A 132 -15.75 7.24 13.91
C LEU A 132 -16.32 7.31 15.33
N SER A 133 -15.53 6.97 16.34
CA SER A 133 -15.88 7.20 17.73
C SER A 133 -15.82 8.71 18.07
N HIS A 134 -16.56 9.13 19.10
CA HIS A 134 -16.97 10.53 19.40
C HIS A 134 -15.89 11.65 19.42
N ALA A 135 -16.42 12.88 19.27
CA ALA A 135 -15.88 14.22 19.64
C ALA A 135 -15.02 15.01 18.64
N GLU A 136 -14.89 14.55 17.40
CA GLU A 136 -14.26 15.32 16.33
C GLU A 136 -15.33 15.82 15.36
N PRO A 137 -15.14 16.96 14.67
CA PRO A 137 -15.98 17.32 13.54
C PRO A 137 -16.01 16.13 12.58
N MET A 138 -17.18 15.53 12.39
CA MET A 138 -17.30 14.43 11.45
C MET A 138 -16.92 14.97 10.06
N PRO A 139 -16.15 14.20 9.27
CA PRO A 139 -15.91 14.59 7.89
C PRO A 139 -17.26 14.74 7.19
N VAL A 140 -17.47 15.89 6.56
CA VAL A 140 -18.70 16.21 5.83
C VAL A 140 -18.85 15.38 4.55
N ALA A 141 -17.75 14.82 4.04
CA ALA A 141 -17.73 13.95 2.88
C ALA A 141 -16.55 12.96 2.94
N TRP A 142 -16.70 11.83 2.26
CA TRP A 142 -15.62 10.89 1.98
C TRP A 142 -15.39 10.83 0.48
N GLU A 143 -14.12 10.87 0.08
CA GLU A 143 -13.72 10.52 -1.28
C GLU A 143 -13.21 9.09 -1.30
N LEU A 144 -13.69 8.28 -2.25
CA LEU A 144 -13.25 6.90 -2.42
C LEU A 144 -12.28 6.81 -3.60
N TYR A 145 -11.09 6.31 -3.32
CA TYR A 145 -10.10 5.95 -4.32
C TYR A 145 -9.89 4.44 -4.28
N GLU A 146 -10.01 3.79 -5.44
CA GLU A 146 -9.90 2.34 -5.53
C GLU A 146 -8.80 1.95 -6.51
N THR A 147 -8.09 0.87 -6.19
CA THR A 147 -7.22 0.16 -7.12
C THR A 147 -7.66 -1.29 -7.14
N THR A 148 -8.06 -1.77 -8.31
CA THR A 148 -8.59 -3.12 -8.53
C THR A 148 -7.78 -3.84 -9.62
N ARG A 149 -8.00 -5.16 -9.75
CA ARG A 149 -7.30 -6.03 -10.72
C ARG A 149 -7.64 -5.69 -12.15
#